data_AF-A0A183IFR2-F1
#
_entry.id   AF-A0A183IFR2-F1
#
_cell.length_a   1.000
_cell.length_b   1.000
_cell.length_c   1.000
_cell.angle_alpha   90.00
_cell.angle_beta   90.00
_cell.angle_gamma   90.00
#
_symmetry.space_group_name_H-M   'P 1'
#
loop_
_entity.id
_entity.type
_entity.pdbx_description
1 polymer ?
#
loop_
_entity_poly.entity_id
_entity_poly.type
_entity_poly.pdbx_seq_one_letter_code
_entity_poly.pdbx_strand_id
1 'polypeptide(L)'
;MIRMLAGKLVPDEESDEIPQLNISYKPQKISPKSTCTVRQLFHTKIRDAYIHPQFVSDVLKPLNIEHIMDQEVQNLSGGELQRVALVLCLGKPADVYLIDEPSAYLDSEQRLHAAKVIKRFILHAKKTAFVVEHDFIMATYLSDRVIVFDGQPSISTHASSPQSLLNGMNKFLEQLDITFRRDPNNYRPRINKLNSVKDVDQKKSGNFFFLED
;
A
#
# COMPACT_ATOMS: atom_id res chain seq x y z
N MET A 1 -9.67 -11.46 1.10
CA MET A 1 -8.59 -11.79 0.14
C MET A 1 -7.19 -11.80 0.78
N ILE A 2 -6.60 -10.68 1.22
CA ILE A 2 -5.19 -10.66 1.72
C ILE A 2 -4.91 -11.69 2.82
N ARG A 3 -5.85 -11.88 3.76
CA ARG A 3 -5.72 -12.89 4.83
C ARG A 3 -5.73 -14.33 4.30
N MET A 4 -6.44 -14.60 3.21
CA MET A 4 -6.43 -15.90 2.55
C MET A 4 -5.10 -16.12 1.83
N LEU A 5 -4.62 -15.11 1.09
CA LEU A 5 -3.28 -15.15 0.47
C LEU A 5 -2.19 -15.36 1.52
N ALA A 6 -2.31 -14.73 2.70
CA ALA A 6 -1.39 -14.91 3.82
C ALA A 6 -1.50 -16.27 4.54
N GLY A 7 -2.35 -17.20 4.07
CA GLY A 7 -2.57 -18.51 4.68
C GLY A 7 -3.32 -18.48 6.02
N LYS A 8 -3.98 -17.37 6.37
CA LYS A 8 -4.74 -17.23 7.64
C LYS A 8 -6.20 -17.65 7.53
N LEU A 9 -6.70 -17.86 6.32
CA LEU A 9 -8.08 -18.26 6.01
C LEU A 9 -8.03 -19.22 4.81
N VAL A 10 -8.85 -20.27 4.87
CA VAL A 10 -8.96 -21.30 3.81
C VAL A 10 -10.11 -20.91 2.86
N PRO A 11 -9.97 -21.09 1.54
CA PRO A 11 -11.09 -20.93 0.61
C PRO A 11 -12.16 -22.00 0.83
N ASP A 12 -13.42 -21.65 0.54
CA ASP A 12 -14.55 -22.58 0.68
C ASP A 12 -14.60 -23.60 -0.48
N GLU A 13 -14.20 -23.18 -1.68
CA GLU A 13 -14.07 -24.04 -2.87
C GLU A 13 -12.61 -24.47 -3.06
N GLU A 14 -12.39 -25.69 -3.58
CA GLU A 14 -11.06 -26.18 -3.96
C GLU A 14 -10.44 -25.23 -5.00
N SER A 15 -9.44 -24.47 -4.57
CA SER A 15 -8.62 -23.68 -5.47
C SER A 15 -7.44 -24.51 -5.97
N ASP A 16 -6.88 -24.15 -7.12
CA ASP A 16 -5.57 -24.63 -7.55
C ASP A 16 -4.54 -24.55 -6.41
N GLU A 17 -3.57 -25.47 -6.39
CA GLU A 17 -2.50 -25.49 -5.40
C GLU A 17 -1.81 -24.12 -5.32
N ILE A 18 -2.08 -23.37 -4.24
CA ILE A 18 -1.41 -22.10 -4.02
C ILE A 18 0.06 -22.44 -3.75
N PRO A 19 1.02 -21.93 -4.56
CA PRO A 19 2.43 -22.23 -4.36
C PRO A 19 2.84 -21.79 -2.96
N GLN A 20 3.65 -22.63 -2.29
CA GLN A 20 4.24 -22.26 -1.00
C GLN A 20 5.23 -21.11 -1.20
N LEU A 21 4.75 -19.89 -0.97
CA LEU A 21 5.54 -18.67 -1.01
C LEU A 21 5.77 -18.18 0.40
N ASN A 22 6.95 -17.62 0.65
CA ASN A 22 7.20 -16.97 1.93
C ASN A 22 6.54 -15.58 1.92
N ILE A 23 5.68 -15.30 2.90
CA ILE A 23 4.84 -14.11 2.91
C ILE A 23 5.21 -13.21 4.08
N SER A 24 5.45 -11.93 3.78
CA SER A 24 5.51 -10.88 4.80
C SER A 24 4.24 -10.04 4.76
N TYR A 25 3.60 -9.85 5.91
CA TYR A 25 2.31 -9.16 6.01
C TYR A 25 2.37 -7.98 6.99
N LYS A 26 1.99 -6.80 6.51
CA LYS A 26 1.68 -5.60 7.30
C LYS A 26 0.16 -5.50 7.46
N PRO A 27 -0.39 -5.60 8.69
CA PRO A 27 -1.83 -5.49 8.93
C PRO A 27 -2.34 -4.03 8.90
N GLN A 28 -3.62 -3.86 8.56
CA GLN A 28 -4.31 -2.57 8.61
C GLN A 28 -4.26 -1.96 10.02
N LYS A 29 -4.77 -2.70 11.01
CA LYS A 29 -4.77 -2.30 12.42
C LYS A 29 -3.44 -2.71 13.07
N ILE A 30 -2.70 -1.72 13.54
CA ILE A 30 -1.47 -1.93 14.32
C ILE A 30 -1.76 -1.52 15.75
N SER A 31 -1.47 -2.42 16.69
CA SER A 31 -1.56 -2.11 18.12
C SER A 31 -0.23 -2.45 18.77
N PRO A 32 0.35 -1.54 19.57
CA PRO A 32 1.59 -1.82 20.26
C PRO A 32 1.31 -2.86 21.35
N LYS A 33 1.85 -4.06 21.18
CA LYS A 33 1.76 -5.14 22.19
C LYS A 33 3.10 -5.39 22.90
N SER A 34 4.16 -4.77 22.42
CA SER A 34 5.53 -5.00 22.89
C SER A 34 5.95 -3.86 23.80
N THR A 35 6.44 -4.20 24.99
CA THR A 35 7.01 -3.25 25.97
C THR A 35 8.50 -2.96 25.70
N CYS A 36 9.06 -3.51 24.62
CA CYS A 36 10.46 -3.30 24.25
C CYS A 36 10.66 -2.01 23.45
N THR A 37 11.92 -1.60 23.29
CA THR A 37 12.28 -0.51 22.38
C THR A 37 12.18 -0.91 20.91
N VAL A 38 12.08 0.06 20.01
CA VAL A 38 12.09 -0.18 18.55
C VAL A 38 13.37 -0.92 18.12
N ARG A 39 14.52 -0.52 18.68
CA ARG A 39 15.81 -1.18 18.45
C ARG A 39 15.77 -2.67 18.81
N GLN A 40 15.27 -2.99 20.00
CA GLN A 40 15.15 -4.38 20.46
C GLN A 40 14.19 -5.17 19.57
N LEU A 41 13.09 -4.56 19.14
CA LEU A 41 12.14 -5.18 18.23
C LEU A 41 12.77 -5.54 16.88
N PHE A 42 13.55 -4.63 16.29
CA PHE A 42 14.24 -4.89 15.02
C PHE A 42 15.34 -5.94 15.17
N HIS A 43 16.15 -5.88 16.22
CA HIS A 43 17.15 -6.93 16.48
C HIS A 43 16.52 -8.31 16.66
N THR A 44 15.32 -8.39 17.23
CA THR A 44 14.63 -9.66 17.45
C THR A 44 13.98 -10.21 16.19
N LYS A 45 13.41 -9.33 15.35
CA LYS A 45 12.56 -9.74 14.21
C LYS A 45 13.25 -9.72 12.86
N ILE A 46 14.20 -8.81 12.65
CA ILE A 46 14.80 -8.51 11.34
C ILE A 46 16.30 -8.23 11.46
N ARG A 47 17.02 -8.98 12.32
CA ARG A 47 18.44 -8.75 12.63
C ARG A 47 19.31 -8.57 11.37
N ASP A 48 19.18 -9.49 10.42
CA ASP A 48 20.04 -9.52 9.24
C ASP A 48 19.76 -8.34 8.31
N ALA A 49 18.48 -7.99 8.11
CA ALA A 49 18.09 -6.82 7.33
C ALA A 49 18.52 -5.52 8.01
N TYR A 50 18.36 -5.41 9.33
CA TYR A 50 18.71 -4.22 10.10
C TYR A 50 20.21 -3.88 10.03
N ILE A 51 21.08 -4.89 9.95
CA ILE A 51 22.53 -4.70 9.86
C ILE A 51 22.97 -4.35 8.42
N HIS A 52 22.17 -4.71 7.42
CA HIS A 52 22.54 -4.55 6.01
C HIS A 52 22.55 -3.07 5.58
N PRO A 53 23.68 -2.50 5.14
CA PRO A 53 23.79 -1.07 4.83
C PRO A 53 22.78 -0.58 3.78
N GLN A 54 22.47 -1.42 2.80
CA GLN A 54 21.49 -1.08 1.76
C GLN A 54 20.07 -0.97 2.34
N PHE A 55 19.69 -1.85 3.27
CA PHE A 55 18.36 -1.78 3.90
C PHE A 55 18.24 -0.54 4.77
N VAL A 56 19.32 -0.18 5.49
CA VAL A 56 19.38 1.07 6.25
C VAL A 56 19.17 2.28 5.34
N SER A 57 19.88 2.32 4.20
CA SER A 57 19.80 3.43 3.25
C SER A 57 18.47 3.50 2.47
N ASP A 58 17.91 2.35 2.08
CA ASP A 58 16.71 2.29 1.23
C ASP A 58 15.42 2.36 2.05
N VAL A 59 15.44 1.93 3.33
CA VAL A 59 14.24 1.77 4.16
C VAL A 59 14.30 2.60 5.45
N LEU A 60 15.31 2.43 6.31
CA LEU A 60 15.30 3.08 7.63
C LEU A 60 15.46 4.60 7.56
N LYS A 61 16.45 5.08 6.80
CA LYS A 61 16.73 6.52 6.66
C LYS A 61 15.57 7.27 6.02
N PRO A 62 15.01 6.83 4.87
CA PRO A 62 13.92 7.56 4.24
C PRO A 62 12.61 7.50 5.03
N LEU A 63 12.40 6.46 5.84
CA LEU A 63 11.28 6.40 6.79
C LEU A 63 11.58 7.14 8.10
N ASN A 64 12.71 7.82 8.23
CA ASN A 64 13.11 8.60 9.40
C ASN A 64 12.89 7.81 10.70
N ILE A 65 13.52 6.64 10.81
CA ILE A 65 13.35 5.73 11.95
C ILE A 65 14.40 5.98 13.04
N GLU A 66 15.52 6.62 12.70
CA GLU A 66 16.67 6.80 13.59
C GLU A 66 16.30 7.50 14.91
N HIS A 67 15.40 8.49 14.87
CA HIS A 67 15.01 9.25 16.06
C HIS A 67 14.06 8.51 17.02
N ILE A 68 13.44 7.41 16.57
CA ILE A 68 12.54 6.59 17.41
C ILE A 68 13.17 5.26 17.84
N MET A 69 14.42 4.99 17.46
CA MET A 69 15.06 3.70 17.71
C MET A 69 15.10 3.32 19.19
N ASP A 70 15.34 4.29 20.07
CA ASP A 70 15.49 4.06 21.52
C ASP A 70 14.19 4.31 22.29
N GLN A 71 13.11 4.65 21.59
CA GLN A 71 11.78 4.79 22.19
C GLN A 71 11.09 3.43 22.37
N GLU A 72 10.26 3.33 23.40
CA GLU A 72 9.39 2.17 23.59
C GLU A 72 8.25 2.16 22.56
N VAL A 73 7.95 0.98 22.01
CA VAL A 73 6.95 0.82 20.95
C VAL A 73 5.55 1.26 21.41
N GLN A 74 5.25 1.15 22.71
CA GLN A 74 3.99 1.59 23.31
C GLN A 74 3.79 3.10 23.34
N ASN A 75 4.88 3.88 23.26
CA ASN A 75 4.85 5.34 23.35
C ASN A 75 4.86 6.02 21.98
N LEU A 76 4.94 5.24 20.89
CA LEU A 76 4.98 5.78 19.53
C LEU A 76 3.62 6.37 19.12
N SER A 77 3.67 7.47 18.36
CA SER A 77 2.50 7.98 17.65
C SER A 77 2.02 6.98 16.58
N GLY A 78 0.78 7.13 16.11
CA GLY A 78 0.22 6.27 15.05
C GLY A 78 1.08 6.25 13.78
N GLY A 79 1.58 7.40 13.34
CA GLY A 79 2.44 7.50 12.16
C GLY A 79 3.84 6.90 12.37
N GLU A 80 4.41 6.99 13.56
CA GLU A 80 5.67 6.31 13.91
C GLU A 80 5.48 4.79 13.94
N LEU A 81 4.41 4.32 14.59
CA LEU A 81 4.07 2.91 14.65
C LEU A 81 3.82 2.32 13.26
N GLN A 82 3.18 3.08 12.38
CA GLN A 82 2.99 2.73 10.97
C GLN A 82 4.32 2.55 10.24
N ARG A 83 5.27 3.48 10.40
CA ARG A 83 6.60 3.40 9.80
C ARG A 83 7.40 2.21 10.35
N VAL A 84 7.32 1.94 11.65
CA VAL A 84 7.92 0.74 12.27
C VAL A 84 7.32 -0.55 11.68
N ALA A 85 6.00 -0.61 11.49
CA ALA A 85 5.35 -1.78 10.88
C ALA A 85 5.77 -2.00 9.42
N LEU A 86 5.98 -0.91 8.66
CA LEU A 86 6.53 -0.99 7.30
C LEU A 86 7.95 -1.56 7.30
N VAL A 87 8.84 -1.06 8.17
CA VAL A 87 10.21 -1.58 8.30
C VAL A 87 10.20 -3.07 8.65
N LEU A 88 9.37 -3.49 9.60
CA LEU A 88 9.23 -4.90 9.99
C LEU A 88 8.72 -5.78 8.86
N CYS A 89 7.81 -5.26 8.04
CA CYS A 89 7.28 -5.97 6.88
C CYS A 89 8.39 -6.16 5.84
N LEU A 90 9.05 -5.08 5.42
CA LEU A 90 10.08 -5.09 4.38
C LEU A 90 11.35 -5.83 4.81
N GLY A 91 11.70 -5.78 6.10
CA GLY A 91 12.89 -6.43 6.64
C GLY A 91 12.77 -7.95 6.81
N LYS A 92 11.58 -8.52 6.70
CA LYS A 92 11.41 -9.97 6.68
C LYS A 92 11.73 -10.51 5.28
N PRO A 93 12.53 -11.59 5.18
CA PRO A 93 12.70 -12.26 3.90
C PRO A 93 11.35 -12.82 3.46
N ALA A 94 10.91 -12.45 2.26
CA ALA A 94 9.65 -12.91 1.69
C ALA A 94 9.70 -12.86 0.15
N ASP A 95 8.88 -13.70 -0.47
CA ASP A 95 8.66 -13.70 -1.91
C ASP A 95 7.53 -12.75 -2.30
N VAL A 96 6.52 -12.65 -1.41
CA VAL A 96 5.37 -11.77 -1.57
C VAL A 96 5.17 -10.92 -0.32
N TYR A 97 5.04 -9.61 -0.53
CA TYR A 97 4.70 -8.65 0.52
C TYR A 97 3.22 -8.29 0.42
N LEU A 98 2.52 -8.37 1.54
CA LEU A 98 1.12 -8.00 1.65
C LEU A 98 1.05 -6.77 2.56
N ILE A 99 0.68 -5.62 2.01
CA ILE A 99 0.71 -4.33 2.71
C ILE A 99 -0.68 -3.73 2.73
N ASP A 100 -1.29 -3.71 3.90
CA ASP A 100 -2.68 -3.29 4.09
C ASP A 100 -2.74 -1.89 4.72
N GLU A 101 -3.27 -0.92 3.97
CA GLU A 101 -3.31 0.52 4.29
C GLU A 101 -1.98 1.09 4.82
N PRO A 102 -0.93 1.16 3.97
CA PRO A 102 0.32 1.82 4.33
C PRO A 102 0.20 3.34 4.58
N SER A 103 -0.82 4.01 4.05
CA SER A 103 -1.06 5.45 4.22
C SER A 103 -1.68 5.87 5.57
N ALA A 104 -2.17 4.91 6.36
CA ALA A 104 -2.84 5.18 7.64
C ALA A 104 -1.97 6.00 8.60
N TYR A 105 -2.55 7.03 9.21
CA TYR A 105 -1.89 7.96 10.15
C TYR A 105 -0.71 8.77 9.61
N LEU A 106 -0.37 8.63 8.32
CA LEU A 106 0.69 9.41 7.68
C LEU A 106 0.14 10.69 7.07
N ASP A 107 0.91 11.77 7.17
CA ASP A 107 0.67 13.00 6.41
C ASP A 107 1.05 12.85 4.92
N SER A 108 0.76 13.88 4.11
CA SER A 108 1.01 13.81 2.66
C SER A 108 2.47 13.60 2.26
N GLU A 109 3.42 14.14 3.03
CA GLU A 109 4.84 14.01 2.76
C GLU A 109 5.30 12.59 3.13
N GLN A 110 4.93 12.13 4.33
CA GLN A 110 5.22 10.79 4.82
C GLN A 110 4.64 9.69 3.92
N ARG A 111 3.42 9.87 3.38
CA ARG A 111 2.83 8.93 2.40
C ARG A 111 3.67 8.81 1.15
N LEU A 112 4.13 9.95 0.60
CA LEU A 112 4.97 9.95 -0.60
C LEU A 112 6.31 9.26 -0.35
N HIS A 113 6.94 9.52 0.81
CA HIS A 113 8.18 8.83 1.19
C HIS A 113 7.96 7.33 1.39
N ALA A 114 6.90 6.94 2.10
CA ALA A 114 6.55 5.53 2.28
C ALA A 114 6.32 4.82 0.93
N ALA A 115 5.57 5.45 0.02
CA ALA A 115 5.32 4.91 -1.31
C ALA A 115 6.61 4.74 -2.13
N LYS A 116 7.52 5.73 -2.08
CA LYS A 116 8.84 5.67 -2.71
C LYS A 116 9.68 4.52 -2.16
N VAL A 117 9.71 4.35 -0.84
CA VAL A 117 10.45 3.28 -0.16
C VAL A 117 9.92 1.90 -0.57
N ILE A 118 8.60 1.71 -0.50
CA ILE A 118 7.96 0.44 -0.88
C ILE A 118 8.29 0.11 -2.34
N LYS A 119 8.04 1.03 -3.28
CA LYS A 119 8.28 0.78 -4.71
C LYS A 119 9.75 0.46 -5.00
N ARG A 120 10.67 1.26 -4.46
CA ARG A 120 12.12 1.09 -4.67
C ARG A 120 12.60 -0.25 -4.11
N PHE A 121 12.21 -0.57 -2.87
CA PHE A 121 12.61 -1.82 -2.22
C PHE A 121 12.12 -3.05 -3.01
N ILE A 122 10.83 -3.08 -3.36
CA ILE A 122 10.23 -4.21 -4.08
C ILE A 122 10.88 -4.40 -5.46
N LEU A 123 11.13 -3.30 -6.18
CA LEU A 123 11.80 -3.34 -7.48
C LEU A 123 13.25 -3.83 -7.38
N HIS A 124 14.02 -3.29 -6.42
CA HIS A 124 15.42 -3.66 -6.22
C HIS A 124 15.58 -5.12 -5.77
N ALA A 125 14.70 -5.58 -4.88
CA ALA A 125 14.71 -6.95 -4.37
C ALA A 125 14.12 -7.96 -5.38
N LYS A 126 13.55 -7.49 -6.51
CA LYS A 126 12.85 -8.31 -7.51
C LYS A 126 11.74 -9.17 -6.88
N LYS A 127 10.96 -8.56 -5.98
CA LYS A 127 9.85 -9.21 -5.25
C LYS A 127 8.51 -8.71 -5.75
N THR A 128 7.43 -9.34 -5.30
CA THR A 128 6.06 -8.90 -5.60
C THR A 128 5.42 -8.32 -4.35
N ALA A 129 4.59 -7.28 -4.50
CA ALA A 129 3.80 -6.74 -3.42
C ALA A 129 2.32 -6.59 -3.83
N PHE A 130 1.41 -6.97 -2.93
CA PHE A 130 0.02 -6.56 -2.97
C PHE A 130 -0.18 -5.45 -1.96
N VAL A 131 -0.63 -4.29 -2.44
CA VAL A 131 -0.90 -3.13 -1.60
C VAL A 131 -2.39 -2.81 -1.67
N VAL A 132 -3.03 -2.70 -0.50
CA VAL A 132 -4.40 -2.21 -0.38
C VAL A 132 -4.33 -0.76 0.10
N GLU A 133 -4.94 0.13 -0.66
CA GLU A 133 -4.90 1.56 -0.43
C GLU A 133 -6.25 2.23 -0.73
N HIS A 134 -6.52 3.28 0.03
CA HIS A 134 -7.61 4.21 -0.22
C HIS A 134 -7.08 5.58 -0.69
N ASP A 135 -5.77 5.83 -0.57
CA ASP A 135 -5.14 7.04 -1.08
C ASP A 135 -4.81 6.91 -2.57
N PHE A 136 -5.47 7.72 -3.40
CA PHE A 136 -5.36 7.66 -4.85
C PHE A 136 -3.93 7.94 -5.36
N ILE A 137 -3.21 8.86 -4.74
CA ILE A 137 -1.84 9.23 -5.14
C ILE A 137 -0.90 8.08 -4.83
N MET A 138 -1.02 7.51 -3.63
CA MET A 138 -0.20 6.38 -3.21
C MET A 138 -0.49 5.13 -4.06
N ALA A 139 -1.77 4.81 -4.30
CA ALA A 139 -2.17 3.68 -5.12
C ALA A 139 -1.63 3.79 -6.56
N THR A 140 -1.80 4.94 -7.22
CA THR A 140 -1.32 5.16 -8.59
C THR A 140 0.20 5.17 -8.68
N TYR A 141 0.90 5.70 -7.67
CA TYR A 141 2.37 5.68 -7.65
C TYR A 141 2.94 4.28 -7.49
N LEU A 142 2.32 3.45 -6.64
CA LEU A 142 2.80 2.10 -6.30
C LEU A 142 2.47 1.04 -7.35
N SER A 143 1.34 1.19 -8.04
CA SER A 143 0.75 0.08 -8.80
C SER A 143 1.24 -0.01 -10.24
N ASP A 144 1.68 -1.20 -10.64
CA ASP A 144 1.85 -1.56 -12.06
C ASP A 144 0.57 -2.16 -12.64
N ARG A 145 -0.20 -2.85 -11.79
CA ARG A 145 -1.51 -3.45 -12.08
C ARG A 145 -2.47 -3.22 -10.93
N VAL A 146 -3.77 -3.21 -11.22
CA VAL A 146 -4.84 -2.97 -10.25
C VAL A 146 -5.85 -4.11 -10.27
N ILE A 147 -6.32 -4.48 -9.08
CA ILE A 147 -7.47 -5.35 -8.86
C ILE A 147 -8.59 -4.48 -8.31
N VAL A 148 -9.73 -4.44 -9.00
CA VAL A 148 -10.89 -3.65 -8.60
C VAL A 148 -11.88 -4.57 -7.89
N PHE A 149 -12.31 -4.16 -6.70
CA PHE A 149 -13.37 -4.82 -5.96
C PHE A 149 -14.69 -4.08 -6.19
N ASP A 150 -15.73 -4.82 -6.56
CA ASP A 150 -17.09 -4.33 -6.73
C ASP A 150 -18.12 -5.21 -6.00
N GLY A 151 -19.31 -4.66 -5.77
CA GLY A 151 -20.40 -5.37 -5.07
C GLY A 151 -21.09 -4.51 -4.03
N GLN A 152 -21.88 -5.16 -3.18
CA GLN A 152 -22.61 -4.51 -2.10
C GLN A 152 -21.95 -4.80 -0.75
N PRO A 153 -21.52 -3.77 0.01
CA PRO A 153 -20.91 -3.95 1.32
C PRO A 153 -21.77 -4.85 2.22
N SER A 154 -21.12 -5.81 2.88
CA SER A 154 -21.77 -6.80 3.76
C SER A 154 -22.73 -7.78 3.09
N ILE A 155 -22.81 -7.82 1.75
CA ILE A 155 -23.69 -8.73 1.00
C ILE A 155 -22.88 -9.59 0.05
N SER A 156 -22.21 -8.97 -0.92
CA SER A 156 -21.43 -9.67 -1.94
C SER A 156 -20.27 -8.82 -2.42
N THR A 157 -19.21 -9.47 -2.85
CA THR A 157 -18.03 -8.78 -3.38
C THR A 157 -17.41 -9.64 -4.48
N HIS A 158 -17.06 -9.01 -5.58
CA HIS A 158 -16.35 -9.61 -6.69
C HIS A 158 -15.04 -8.83 -6.90
N ALA A 159 -13.96 -9.56 -7.16
CA ALA A 159 -12.64 -9.01 -7.42
C ALA A 159 -12.26 -9.27 -8.87
N SER A 160 -11.86 -8.23 -9.59
CA SER A 160 -11.42 -8.39 -10.99
C SER A 160 -10.10 -9.17 -11.08
N SER A 161 -9.81 -9.72 -12.25
CA SER A 161 -8.43 -10.09 -12.60
C SER A 161 -7.50 -8.86 -12.58
N PRO A 162 -6.18 -9.01 -12.38
CA PRO A 162 -5.24 -7.89 -12.41
C PRO A 162 -5.20 -7.20 -13.78
N GLN A 163 -5.58 -5.92 -13.83
CA GLN A 163 -5.67 -5.12 -15.06
C GLN A 163 -4.59 -4.04 -15.09
N SER A 164 -4.43 -3.36 -16.24
CA SER A 164 -3.59 -2.16 -16.31
C SER A 164 -4.13 -1.07 -15.39
N LEU A 165 -3.23 -0.19 -14.94
CA LEU A 165 -3.59 0.93 -14.05
C LEU A 165 -4.70 1.79 -14.66
N LEU A 166 -4.62 2.15 -15.95
CA LEU A 166 -5.64 2.98 -16.60
C LEU A 166 -7.03 2.32 -16.59
N ASN A 167 -7.11 1.06 -17.00
CA ASN A 167 -8.39 0.35 -17.10
C ASN A 167 -8.99 0.10 -15.72
N GLY A 168 -8.18 -0.33 -14.76
CA GLY A 168 -8.62 -0.55 -13.38
C GLY A 168 -9.12 0.73 -12.72
N MET A 169 -8.40 1.84 -12.86
CA MET A 169 -8.81 3.12 -12.28
C MET A 169 -10.06 3.70 -12.96
N ASN A 170 -10.18 3.58 -14.28
CA ASN A 170 -11.41 4.01 -14.97
C ASN A 170 -12.61 3.19 -14.49
N LYS A 171 -12.50 1.86 -14.41
CA LYS A 171 -13.58 1.00 -13.89
C LYS A 171 -13.96 1.36 -12.45
N PHE A 172 -12.97 1.57 -11.58
CA PHE A 172 -13.20 1.94 -10.18
C PHE A 172 -13.89 3.30 -10.04
N LEU A 173 -13.43 4.31 -10.79
CA LEU A 173 -13.98 5.66 -10.72
C LEU A 173 -15.37 5.78 -11.35
N GLU A 174 -15.62 5.02 -12.42
CA GLU A 174 -16.94 4.90 -13.03
C GLU A 174 -17.97 4.37 -12.02
N GLN A 175 -17.62 3.33 -11.25
CA GLN A 175 -18.49 2.78 -10.20
C GLN A 175 -18.80 3.77 -9.07
N LEU A 176 -17.88 4.71 -8.80
CA LEU A 176 -18.08 5.76 -7.81
C LEU A 176 -18.78 7.00 -8.37
N ASP A 177 -19.04 7.06 -9.68
CA ASP A 177 -19.53 8.24 -10.41
C ASP A 177 -18.69 9.51 -10.17
N ILE A 178 -17.37 9.35 -10.00
CA ILE A 178 -16.42 10.42 -9.71
C ILE A 178 -15.37 10.51 -10.81
N THR A 179 -15.01 11.73 -11.22
CA THR A 179 -13.92 11.95 -12.18
C THR A 179 -12.77 12.75 -11.57
N PHE A 180 -11.55 12.48 -12.06
CA PHE A 180 -10.35 13.20 -11.67
C PHE A 180 -9.73 13.95 -12.85
N ARG A 181 -9.23 15.16 -12.56
CA ARG A 181 -8.36 15.92 -13.47
C ARG A 181 -6.98 16.08 -12.86
N ARG A 182 -5.94 16.21 -13.66
CA ARG A 182 -4.64 16.67 -13.16
C ARG A 182 -4.59 18.20 -13.11
N ASP A 183 -3.93 18.70 -12.07
CA ASP A 183 -3.53 20.10 -12.02
C ASP A 183 -2.39 20.34 -13.02
N PRO A 184 -2.46 21.37 -13.88
CA PRO A 184 -1.44 21.60 -14.90
C PRO A 184 -0.09 22.06 -14.33
N ASN A 185 -0.05 22.61 -13.11
CA ASN A 185 1.18 23.16 -12.53
C ASN A 185 1.95 22.13 -11.70
N ASN A 186 1.24 21.27 -10.98
CA ASN A 186 1.85 20.33 -10.03
C ASN A 186 1.46 18.86 -10.26
N TYR A 187 0.70 18.58 -11.33
CA TYR A 187 0.28 17.24 -11.75
C TYR A 187 -0.49 16.45 -10.70
N ARG A 188 -0.95 17.09 -9.61
CA ARG A 188 -1.71 16.42 -8.56
C ARG A 188 -3.11 16.08 -9.08
N PRO A 189 -3.63 14.87 -8.76
CA PRO A 189 -5.01 14.54 -9.07
C PRO A 189 -5.95 15.40 -8.23
N ARG A 190 -6.93 16.01 -8.88
CA ARG A 190 -8.00 16.81 -8.28
C ARG A 190 -9.34 16.25 -8.69
N ILE A 191 -10.20 16.04 -7.71
CA ILE A 191 -11.59 15.63 -7.95
C ILE A 191 -12.35 16.74 -8.69
N ASN A 192 -13.17 16.38 -9.66
CA ASN A 192 -14.11 17.29 -10.28
C ASN A 192 -15.34 17.49 -9.40
N LYS A 193 -15.94 18.68 -9.48
CA LYS A 193 -17.25 18.90 -8.87
C LYS A 193 -18.29 18.11 -9.66
N LEU A 194 -19.18 17.43 -8.95
CA LEU A 194 -20.29 16.68 -9.53
C LEU A 194 -21.06 17.56 -10.52
N ASN A 195 -21.32 17.03 -11.72
CA ASN A 195 -22.06 17.71 -12.80
C ASN A 195 -21.41 19.01 -13.32
N SER A 196 -20.13 19.25 -13.05
CA SER A 196 -19.39 20.32 -13.72
C SER A 196 -19.19 20.00 -15.20
N VAL A 197 -18.97 21.02 -16.04
CA VAL A 197 -18.73 20.83 -17.49
C VAL A 197 -17.64 19.78 -17.75
N LYS A 198 -16.52 19.88 -17.03
CA LYS A 198 -15.40 18.92 -17.14
C LYS A 198 -15.77 17.51 -16.67
N ASP A 199 -16.60 17.38 -15.63
CA ASP A 199 -17.08 16.08 -15.14
C ASP A 199 -17.94 15.38 -16.21
N VAL A 200 -18.88 16.12 -16.80
CA VAL A 200 -19.77 15.61 -17.85
C VAL A 200 -18.99 15.22 -19.11
N ASP A 201 -18.04 16.04 -19.53
CA ASP A 201 -17.21 15.75 -20.71
C ASP A 201 -16.33 14.51 -20.50
N GLN A 202 -15.73 14.38 -19.31
CA GLN A 202 -14.96 13.19 -18.94
C GLN A 202 -15.81 11.92 -18.91
N LYS A 203 -16.99 11.97 -18.27
CA LYS A 203 -17.95 10.85 -18.25
C LYS A 203 -18.38 10.43 -19.65
N LYS A 204 -18.70 11.39 -20.54
CA LYS A 204 -19.05 11.12 -21.94
C LYS A 204 -17.93 10.44 -22.73
N SER A 205 -16.68 10.81 -22.46
CA SER A 205 -15.52 10.22 -23.12
C SER A 205 -15.09 8.87 -22.55
N GLY A 206 -15.64 8.45 -21.40
CA GLY A 206 -15.21 7.26 -20.66
C GLY A 206 -13.84 7.40 -19.97
N ASN A 207 -13.26 8.61 -19.95
CA ASN A 207 -11.95 8.87 -19.35
C ASN A 207 -12.11 9.51 -17.97
N PHE A 208 -12.16 8.67 -16.94
CA PHE A 208 -12.28 9.10 -15.54
C PHE A 208 -10.91 9.40 -14.91
N PHE A 209 -9.83 8.80 -15.45
CA PHE A 209 -8.46 8.95 -15.00
C PHE A 209 -7.48 9.15 -16.17
N PHE A 210 -6.45 9.96 -15.94
CA PHE A 210 -5.40 10.29 -16.90
C PHE A 210 -4.02 10.02 -16.27
N LEU A 211 -3.20 9.20 -16.95
CA LEU A 211 -1.85 8.82 -16.50
C LEU A 211 -0.79 9.85 -16.92
N GLU A 212 -0.89 10.35 -18.15
CA GLU A 212 -0.05 11.36 -18.80
C GLU A 212 -0.68 11.63 -20.19
N ASP A 213 -0.36 12.78 -20.80
CA ASP A 213 -0.51 13.00 -22.25
C ASP A 213 0.65 12.33 -22.99
#